data_AF-A0A2J8KRN1-F1
#
_entry.id   AF-A0A2J8KRN1-F1
#
_cell.length_a   1.000
_cell.length_b   1.000
_cell.length_c   1.000
_cell.angle_alpha   90.00
_cell.angle_beta   90.00
_cell.angle_gamma   90.00
#
_symmetry.space_group_name_H-M   'P 1'
#
loop_
_entity.id
_entity.type
_entity.pdbx_description
1 polymer ?
#
loop_
_entity_poly.entity_id
_entity_poly.type
_entity_poly.pdbx_seq_one_letter_code
_entity_poly.pdbx_strand_id
1 'polypeptide(L)'
;MAPEATKNFLPLLDAVSRDFVSVLHRRIKKAGSGNYSGDISDDLFRFAFESITNVIFGERQGMLEEVVNPEAQRFIDAIYQMFHTSVPMLNLPPDLFRLFRTKTWKDHVAAWDVIFSKADIYTQNFYWELRQKGSVHHDYRGILYRLLGDSKMSFEDIKANVTEMLAGGVDTTSMTLQWHLYEMARNLKVQDMLRAEVLAARRQAQGDMATMLQLVPLLKASIKETLRLHPISVTLQRYLVNDLVLRDYMIPAKTLVQVAIYALGREPTFFFDPENFDPTRWLSKDKNVTYFRNLGFGWGVRQCLGRRIAELEMTIFLINMLENFRVEIQHLSDVGTTFNLILMPEKPISFTFWPFNQEATQQ
;
A
#
# COMPACT_ATOMS: atom_id res chain seq x y z
N MET A 1 6.04 14.36 2.64
CA MET A 1 6.61 14.05 3.97
C MET A 1 8.12 14.19 3.94
N ALA A 2 8.69 14.85 4.94
CA ALA A 2 10.12 15.13 5.05
C ALA A 2 10.89 13.91 5.60
N PRO A 3 12.13 13.62 5.13
CA PRO A 3 12.95 12.50 5.60
C PRO A 3 13.13 12.46 7.13
N GLU A 4 13.24 13.63 7.77
CA GLU A 4 13.42 13.80 9.21
C GLU A 4 12.22 13.33 10.02
N ALA A 5 11.02 13.37 9.42
CA ALA A 5 9.80 12.84 10.02
C ALA A 5 9.69 11.33 9.76
N THR A 6 9.94 10.88 8.53
CA THR A 6 9.68 9.49 8.11
C THR A 6 10.63 8.48 8.74
N LYS A 7 11.84 8.88 9.15
CA LYS A 7 12.75 7.99 9.89
C LYS A 7 12.15 7.45 11.19
N ASN A 8 11.18 8.16 11.78
CA ASN A 8 10.52 7.73 13.01
C ASN A 8 9.45 6.66 12.75
N PHE A 9 9.09 6.39 11.50
CA PHE A 9 8.08 5.39 11.15
C PHE A 9 8.66 3.97 11.15
N LEU A 10 9.97 3.83 10.98
CA LEU A 10 10.65 2.54 10.86
C LEU A 10 10.32 1.56 11.99
N PRO A 11 10.48 1.90 13.29
CA PRO A 11 10.12 0.98 14.36
C PRO A 11 8.62 0.68 14.44
N LEU A 12 7.76 1.63 14.04
CA LEU A 12 6.30 1.46 14.08
C LEU A 12 5.83 0.47 13.00
N LEU A 13 6.37 0.58 11.78
CA LEU A 13 6.04 -0.28 10.66
C LEU A 13 6.69 -1.67 10.77
N ASP A 14 7.93 -1.74 11.28
CA ASP A 14 8.63 -3.01 11.50
C ASP A 14 7.93 -3.86 12.58
N ALA A 15 7.44 -3.24 13.65
CA ALA A 15 6.67 -3.94 14.68
C ALA A 15 5.43 -4.64 14.09
N VAL A 16 4.64 -3.93 13.28
CA VAL A 16 3.44 -4.50 12.64
C VAL A 16 3.81 -5.62 11.64
N SER A 17 4.90 -5.44 10.88
CA SER A 17 5.39 -6.44 9.93
C SER A 17 5.83 -7.74 10.62
N ARG A 18 6.48 -7.64 11.79
CA ARG A 18 6.92 -8.79 12.59
C ARG A 18 5.73 -9.55 13.21
N ASP A 19 4.69 -8.83 13.60
CA ASP A 19 3.45 -9.46 14.07
C ASP A 19 2.75 -10.22 12.94
N PHE A 20 2.74 -9.66 11.73
CA PHE A 20 2.20 -10.36 10.55
C PHE A 20 2.96 -11.67 10.26
N VAL A 21 4.30 -11.63 10.32
CA VAL A 21 5.12 -12.85 10.24
C VAL A 21 4.74 -13.86 11.33
N SER A 22 4.51 -13.39 12.55
CA SER A 22 4.12 -14.23 13.69
C SER A 22 2.74 -14.87 13.49
N VAL A 23 1.79 -14.17 12.86
CA VAL A 23 0.49 -14.73 12.45
C VAL A 23 0.68 -15.90 11.49
N LEU A 24 1.51 -15.75 10.46
CA LEU A 24 1.76 -16.81 9.49
C LEU A 24 2.48 -18.02 10.12
N HIS A 25 3.49 -17.80 10.96
CA HIS A 25 4.14 -18.89 11.71
C HIS A 25 3.14 -19.66 12.61
N ARG A 26 2.24 -18.95 13.31
CA ARG A 26 1.16 -19.58 14.08
C ARG A 26 0.24 -20.42 13.20
N ARG A 27 -0.15 -19.93 12.02
CA ARG A 27 -1.01 -20.67 11.07
C ARG A 27 -0.31 -21.90 10.51
N ILE A 28 0.97 -21.80 10.15
CA ILE A 28 1.79 -22.94 9.70
C ILE A 28 1.87 -24.00 10.80
N LYS A 29 2.15 -23.58 12.04
CA LYS A 29 2.18 -24.49 13.20
C LYS A 29 0.84 -25.18 13.42
N LYS A 30 -0.27 -24.44 13.30
CA LYS A 30 -1.63 -24.95 13.45
C LYS A 30 -2.03 -25.92 12.33
N ALA A 31 -1.57 -25.68 11.09
CA ALA A 31 -1.81 -26.56 9.96
C ALA A 31 -1.09 -27.92 10.08
N GLY A 32 0.04 -27.97 10.79
CA GLY A 32 0.73 -29.21 11.17
C GLY A 32 1.54 -29.89 10.07
N SER A 33 1.43 -29.45 8.81
CA SER A 33 2.13 -30.00 7.65
C SER A 33 3.37 -29.21 7.22
N GLY A 34 3.81 -28.24 8.03
CA GLY A 34 4.99 -27.41 7.75
C GLY A 34 4.77 -26.31 6.70
N ASN A 35 3.53 -26.08 6.27
CA ASN A 35 3.14 -24.96 5.42
C ASN A 35 1.75 -24.42 5.79
N TYR A 36 1.41 -23.25 5.26
CA TYR A 36 0.07 -22.68 5.34
C TYR A 36 -0.38 -22.28 3.95
N SER A 37 -1.59 -22.68 3.55
CA SER A 37 -2.19 -22.27 2.28
C SER A 37 -3.50 -21.53 2.52
N GLY A 38 -3.71 -20.43 1.79
CA GLY A 38 -4.96 -19.65 1.84
C GLY A 38 -4.88 -18.31 1.14
N ASP A 39 -6.05 -17.70 0.94
CA ASP A 39 -6.15 -16.27 0.63
C ASP A 39 -5.88 -15.46 1.90
N ILE A 40 -5.03 -14.44 1.78
CA ILE A 40 -4.63 -13.55 2.87
C ILE A 40 -5.04 -12.09 2.62
N SER A 41 -5.93 -11.81 1.66
CA SER A 41 -6.40 -10.45 1.36
C SER A 41 -6.91 -9.73 2.61
N ASP A 42 -7.75 -10.39 3.40
CA ASP A 42 -8.32 -9.83 4.63
C ASP A 42 -7.25 -9.52 5.68
N ASP A 43 -6.22 -10.37 5.76
CA ASP A 43 -5.10 -10.15 6.67
C ASP A 43 -4.20 -9.01 6.17
N LEU A 44 -4.05 -8.85 4.85
CA LEU A 44 -3.32 -7.73 4.26
C LEU A 44 -4.08 -6.41 4.46
N PHE A 45 -5.41 -6.39 4.39
CA PHE A 45 -6.20 -5.21 4.77
C PHE A 45 -6.02 -4.86 6.25
N ARG A 46 -6.06 -5.87 7.14
CA ARG A 46 -5.78 -5.68 8.58
C ARG A 46 -4.35 -5.19 8.83
N PHE A 47 -3.36 -5.72 8.12
CA PHE A 47 -1.97 -5.28 8.18
C PHE A 47 -1.81 -3.81 7.77
N ALA A 48 -2.42 -3.42 6.65
CA ALA A 48 -2.36 -2.05 6.14
C ALA A 48 -3.04 -1.06 7.11
N PHE A 49 -4.21 -1.43 7.65
CA PHE A 49 -4.89 -0.66 8.68
C PHE A 49 -4.06 -0.52 9.96
N GLU A 50 -3.50 -1.62 10.49
CA GLU A 50 -2.66 -1.59 11.68
C GLU A 50 -1.41 -0.73 11.44
N SER A 51 -0.84 -0.77 10.24
CA SER A 51 0.32 0.04 9.85
C SER A 51 0.00 1.54 9.81
N ILE A 52 -1.06 1.94 9.10
CA ILE A 52 -1.43 3.36 8.96
C ILE A 52 -1.88 3.96 10.31
N THR A 53 -2.62 3.19 11.11
CA THR A 53 -3.03 3.64 12.45
C THR A 53 -1.85 3.74 13.39
N ASN A 54 -0.89 2.81 13.38
CA ASN A 54 0.28 2.87 14.23
C ASN A 54 1.17 4.09 13.90
N VAL A 55 1.35 4.46 12.63
CA VAL A 55 2.10 5.68 12.27
C VAL A 55 1.34 6.97 12.57
N ILE A 56 0.00 6.98 12.44
CA ILE A 56 -0.81 8.17 12.73
C ILE A 56 -0.93 8.40 14.23
N PHE A 57 -1.35 7.39 14.98
CA PHE A 57 -1.71 7.48 16.40
C PHE A 57 -0.58 7.06 17.34
N GLY A 58 0.44 6.34 16.86
CA GLY A 58 1.49 5.79 17.73
C GLY A 58 0.97 4.67 18.65
N GLU A 59 -0.14 4.04 18.28
CA GLU A 59 -0.89 3.08 19.09
C GLU A 59 -1.33 1.87 18.26
N ARG A 60 -1.24 0.69 18.86
CA ARG A 60 -1.64 -0.59 18.27
C ARG A 60 -3.14 -0.80 18.40
N GLN A 61 -3.80 -1.15 17.29
CA GLN A 61 -5.24 -1.43 17.26
C GLN A 61 -5.54 -2.91 17.46
N GLY A 62 -4.52 -3.78 17.37
CA GLY A 62 -4.64 -5.22 17.66
C GLY A 62 -5.29 -6.01 16.53
N MET A 63 -5.28 -5.52 15.29
CA MET A 63 -5.92 -6.17 14.16
C MET A 63 -5.20 -7.43 13.67
N LEU A 64 -4.00 -7.73 14.20
CA LEU A 64 -3.25 -8.95 13.90
C LEU A 64 -3.33 -10.00 15.04
N GLU A 65 -4.15 -9.75 16.05
CA GLU A 65 -4.46 -10.72 17.10
C GLU A 65 -5.50 -11.74 16.64
N GLU A 66 -5.63 -12.85 17.37
CA GLU A 66 -6.61 -13.89 17.04
C GLU A 66 -8.06 -13.43 17.24
N VAL A 67 -8.27 -12.50 18.17
CA VAL A 67 -9.56 -11.84 18.41
C VAL A 67 -9.43 -10.38 18.02
N VAL A 68 -10.09 -10.01 16.92
CA VAL A 68 -9.98 -8.70 16.29
C VAL A 68 -11.10 -7.76 16.78
N ASN A 69 -10.82 -6.45 16.85
CA ASN A 69 -11.84 -5.44 17.16
C ASN A 69 -12.88 -5.34 16.02
N PRO A 70 -14.15 -5.70 16.27
CA PRO A 70 -15.18 -5.72 15.21
C PRO A 70 -15.48 -4.33 14.65
N GLU A 71 -15.34 -3.27 15.44
CA GLU A 71 -15.62 -1.90 14.98
C GLU A 71 -14.51 -1.37 14.07
N ALA A 72 -13.27 -1.79 14.29
CA ALA A 72 -12.16 -1.51 13.38
C ALA A 72 -12.27 -2.34 12.10
N GLN A 73 -12.72 -3.60 12.18
CA GLN A 73 -13.02 -4.40 10.99
C GLN A 73 -14.13 -3.77 10.15
N ARG A 74 -15.20 -3.25 10.77
CA ARG A 74 -16.25 -2.50 10.06
C ARG A 74 -15.72 -1.27 9.33
N PHE A 75 -14.69 -0.60 9.85
CA PHE A 75 -14.04 0.52 9.16
C PHE A 75 -13.28 0.06 7.92
N ILE A 76 -12.52 -1.04 8.01
CA ILE A 76 -11.84 -1.67 6.88
C ILE A 76 -12.85 -2.05 5.79
N ASP A 77 -13.92 -2.75 6.17
CA ASP A 77 -14.96 -3.19 5.24
C ASP A 77 -15.65 -2.00 4.54
N ALA A 78 -15.86 -0.90 5.27
CA ALA A 78 -16.46 0.32 4.74
C ALA A 78 -15.59 1.01 3.68
N ILE A 79 -14.25 0.95 3.80
CA ILE A 79 -13.33 1.51 2.80
C ILE A 79 -13.48 0.76 1.47
N TYR A 80 -13.45 -0.57 1.51
CA TYR A 80 -13.68 -1.38 0.31
C TYR A 80 -15.06 -1.11 -0.30
N GLN A 81 -16.12 -1.06 0.53
CA GLN A 81 -17.47 -0.73 0.06
C GLN A 81 -17.55 0.65 -0.58
N MET A 82 -16.87 1.65 -0.03
CA MET A 82 -16.80 3.00 -0.61
C MET A 82 -16.19 2.97 -2.02
N PHE A 83 -15.09 2.26 -2.21
CA PHE A 83 -14.47 2.10 -3.52
C PHE A 83 -15.37 1.36 -4.50
N HIS A 84 -15.92 0.21 -4.10
CA HIS A 84 -16.77 -0.63 -4.93
C HIS A 84 -18.05 0.10 -5.38
N THR A 85 -18.73 0.78 -4.46
CA THR A 85 -19.97 1.53 -4.75
C THR A 85 -19.73 2.78 -5.60
N SER A 86 -18.49 3.26 -5.73
CA SER A 86 -18.18 4.40 -6.61
C SER A 86 -18.32 4.07 -8.10
N VAL A 87 -18.02 2.83 -8.51
CA VAL A 87 -17.93 2.45 -9.93
C VAL A 87 -19.22 2.68 -10.71
N PRO A 88 -20.42 2.26 -10.25
CA PRO A 88 -21.65 2.45 -11.00
C PRO A 88 -22.09 3.92 -11.16
N MET A 89 -21.44 4.85 -10.46
CA MET A 89 -21.76 6.29 -10.44
C MET A 89 -20.71 7.15 -11.17
N LEU A 90 -19.56 6.58 -11.54
CA LEU A 90 -18.33 7.32 -11.88
C LEU A 90 -18.46 8.31 -13.04
N ASN A 91 -19.22 7.96 -14.08
CA ASN A 91 -19.39 8.78 -15.30
C ASN A 91 -20.76 9.47 -15.35
N LEU A 92 -21.46 9.55 -14.22
CA LEU A 92 -22.79 10.17 -14.12
C LEU A 92 -22.69 11.49 -13.34
N PRO A 93 -23.36 12.57 -13.80
CA PRO A 93 -23.56 13.74 -12.96
C PRO A 93 -24.46 13.40 -11.75
N PRO A 94 -24.37 14.17 -10.65
CA PRO A 94 -25.09 13.89 -9.41
C PRO A 94 -26.59 13.68 -9.52
N ASP A 95 -27.26 14.47 -10.36
CA ASP A 95 -28.71 14.35 -10.54
C ASP A 95 -29.10 13.00 -11.14
N LEU A 96 -28.27 12.45 -12.03
CA LEU A 96 -28.53 11.17 -12.68
C LEU A 96 -28.17 9.99 -11.79
N PHE A 97 -27.07 10.02 -11.04
CA PHE A 97 -26.78 8.89 -10.13
C PHE A 97 -27.75 8.84 -8.94
N ARG A 98 -28.27 9.98 -8.47
CA ARG A 98 -29.33 9.99 -7.44
C ARG A 98 -30.62 9.33 -7.94
N LEU A 99 -30.93 9.48 -9.23
CA LEU A 99 -32.12 8.92 -9.86
C LEU A 99 -31.95 7.45 -10.30
N PHE A 100 -30.86 7.12 -11.00
CA PHE A 100 -30.67 5.80 -11.64
C PHE A 100 -29.79 4.84 -10.83
N ARG A 101 -29.13 5.32 -9.78
CA ARG A 101 -28.24 4.54 -8.90
C ARG A 101 -28.59 4.75 -7.43
N THR A 102 -29.88 4.98 -7.13
CA THR A 102 -30.34 5.32 -5.77
C THR A 102 -29.88 4.33 -4.70
N LYS A 103 -29.94 3.01 -4.97
CA LYS A 103 -29.44 1.99 -4.04
C LYS A 103 -27.93 2.15 -3.82
N THR A 104 -27.15 2.17 -4.90
CA THR A 104 -25.69 2.33 -4.85
C THR A 104 -25.30 3.62 -4.12
N TRP A 105 -26.00 4.73 -4.38
CA TRP A 105 -25.76 6.00 -3.69
C TRP A 105 -26.04 5.90 -2.19
N LYS A 106 -27.12 5.25 -1.77
CA LYS A 106 -27.41 5.01 -0.34
C LYS A 106 -26.32 4.17 0.33
N ASP A 107 -25.88 3.10 -0.34
CA ASP A 107 -24.81 2.23 0.17
C ASP A 107 -23.47 2.98 0.24
N HIS A 108 -23.18 3.83 -0.75
CA HIS A 108 -21.99 4.69 -0.78
C HIS A 108 -21.97 5.71 0.36
N VAL A 109 -23.11 6.37 0.62
CA VAL A 109 -23.26 7.29 1.76
C VAL A 109 -23.05 6.55 3.08
N ALA A 110 -23.66 5.37 3.26
CA ALA A 110 -23.50 4.58 4.48
C ALA A 110 -22.04 4.14 4.71
N ALA A 111 -21.30 3.80 3.64
CA ALA A 111 -19.88 3.48 3.73
C ALA A 111 -19.06 4.70 4.21
N TRP A 112 -19.30 5.88 3.62
CA TRP A 112 -18.66 7.11 4.07
C TRP A 112 -19.04 7.50 5.50
N ASP A 113 -20.28 7.32 5.94
CA ASP A 113 -20.70 7.60 7.31
C ASP A 113 -19.92 6.77 8.33
N VAL A 114 -19.64 5.49 8.04
CA VAL A 114 -18.77 4.64 8.87
C VAL A 114 -17.34 5.17 8.88
N ILE A 115 -16.79 5.54 7.71
CA ILE A 115 -15.43 6.08 7.60
C ILE A 115 -15.29 7.35 8.44
N PHE A 116 -16.18 8.34 8.25
CA PHE A 116 -16.15 9.59 8.98
C PHE A 116 -16.37 9.39 10.48
N SER A 117 -17.39 8.63 10.88
CA SER A 117 -17.70 8.44 12.30
C SER A 117 -16.56 7.80 13.08
N LYS A 118 -15.90 6.77 12.52
CA LYS A 118 -14.78 6.11 13.19
C LYS A 118 -13.51 6.96 13.23
N ALA A 119 -13.15 7.61 12.12
CA ALA A 119 -12.00 8.51 12.09
C ALA A 119 -12.18 9.69 13.06
N ASP A 120 -13.40 10.22 13.17
CA ASP A 120 -13.76 11.26 14.14
C ASP A 120 -13.59 10.78 15.58
N ILE A 121 -14.11 9.58 15.92
CA ILE A 121 -13.95 8.99 17.25
C ILE A 121 -12.47 8.81 17.60
N TYR A 122 -11.66 8.24 16.70
CA TYR A 122 -10.23 8.05 16.96
C TYR A 122 -9.51 9.37 17.19
N THR A 123 -9.77 10.38 16.34
CA THR A 123 -9.11 11.68 16.44
C THR A 123 -9.50 12.41 17.73
N GLN A 124 -10.78 12.38 18.10
CA GLN A 124 -11.28 13.05 19.31
C GLN A 124 -10.79 12.34 20.58
N ASN A 125 -10.82 11.02 20.62
CA ASN A 125 -10.31 10.26 21.77
C ASN A 125 -8.83 10.55 21.98
N PHE A 126 -8.02 10.50 20.92
CA PHE A 126 -6.60 10.82 20.98
C PHE A 126 -6.36 12.24 21.53
N TYR A 127 -7.12 13.22 21.04
CA TYR A 127 -7.03 14.60 21.50
C TYR A 127 -7.33 14.78 22.98
N TRP A 128 -8.39 14.14 23.49
CA TRP A 128 -8.75 14.22 24.90
C TRP A 128 -7.76 13.48 25.80
N GLU A 129 -7.28 12.31 25.38
CA GLU A 129 -6.25 11.56 26.11
C GLU A 129 -4.94 12.33 26.19
N LEU A 130 -4.53 13.01 25.12
CA LEU A 130 -3.35 13.85 25.12
C LEU A 130 -3.42 14.95 26.19
N ARG A 131 -4.60 15.58 26.34
CA ARG A 131 -4.88 16.59 27.38
C ARG A 131 -4.91 16.00 28.78
N GLN A 132 -5.41 14.79 28.95
CA GLN A 132 -5.46 14.10 30.25
C GLN A 132 -4.06 13.66 30.72
N LYS A 133 -3.23 13.13 29.80
CA LYS A 133 -1.88 12.64 30.11
C LYS A 133 -0.89 13.80 30.37
N GLY A 134 -1.15 14.99 29.82
CA GLY A 134 -0.55 16.26 30.25
C GLY A 134 0.99 16.35 30.20
N SER A 135 1.65 15.47 29.45
CA SER A 135 3.11 15.32 29.48
C SER A 135 3.76 15.74 28.16
N VAL A 136 4.93 16.37 28.27
CA VAL A 136 5.82 16.59 27.13
C VAL A 136 6.59 15.30 26.87
N HIS A 137 6.40 14.73 25.68
CA HIS A 137 7.05 13.48 25.29
C HIS A 137 8.34 13.77 24.52
N HIS A 138 9.43 13.09 24.90
CA HIS A 138 10.69 13.11 24.17
C HIS A 138 10.76 12.01 23.09
N ASP A 139 9.95 10.95 23.23
CA ASP A 139 9.78 9.89 22.24
C ASP A 139 8.83 10.32 21.10
N TYR A 140 8.96 9.68 19.94
CA TYR A 140 8.07 9.94 18.81
C TYR A 140 6.70 9.27 19.03
N ARG A 141 5.61 10.06 19.01
CA ARG A 141 4.24 9.63 19.35
C ARG A 141 3.26 9.58 18.16
N GLY A 142 3.77 9.51 16.92
CA GLY A 142 2.93 9.48 15.72
C GLY A 142 2.66 10.83 15.06
N ILE A 143 2.01 10.79 13.90
CA ILE A 143 1.74 11.98 13.06
C ILE A 143 0.71 12.90 13.73
N LEU A 144 -0.36 12.34 14.31
CA LEU A 144 -1.41 13.16 14.93
C LEU A 144 -0.89 13.95 16.13
N TYR A 145 -0.02 13.36 16.95
CA TYR A 145 0.67 14.07 18.05
C TYR A 145 1.42 15.30 17.53
N ARG A 146 2.18 15.15 16.44
CA ARG A 146 2.94 16.25 15.83
C ARG A 146 2.04 17.34 15.29
N LEU A 147 0.95 16.96 14.61
CA LEU A 147 0.01 17.92 14.04
C LEU A 147 -0.75 18.70 15.11
N LEU A 148 -1.17 18.05 16.20
CA LEU A 148 -1.85 18.71 17.31
C LEU A 148 -0.90 19.56 18.17
N GLY A 149 0.40 19.24 18.18
CA GLY A 149 1.42 19.93 18.98
C GLY A 149 1.99 21.19 18.30
N ASP A 150 2.36 21.09 17.02
CA ASP A 150 3.05 22.17 16.29
C ASP A 150 2.72 22.13 14.80
N SER A 151 1.54 22.63 14.45
CA SER A 151 1.08 22.76 13.06
C SER A 151 0.35 24.08 12.85
N LYS A 152 0.37 24.57 11.60
CA LYS A 152 -0.45 25.72 11.17
C LYS A 152 -1.90 25.33 10.82
N MET A 153 -2.22 24.04 10.86
CA MET A 153 -3.53 23.51 10.51
C MET A 153 -4.51 23.70 11.67
N SER A 154 -5.77 24.00 11.34
CA SER A 154 -6.86 23.93 12.31
C SER A 154 -7.11 22.48 12.75
N PHE A 155 -7.80 22.30 13.88
CA PHE A 155 -8.19 20.95 14.32
C PHE A 155 -9.09 20.27 13.29
N GLU A 156 -9.97 21.03 12.66
CA GLU A 156 -10.88 20.56 11.61
C GLU A 156 -10.11 20.08 10.38
N ASP A 157 -9.11 20.84 9.93
CA ASP A 157 -8.24 20.44 8.82
C ASP A 157 -7.44 19.18 9.17
N ILE A 158 -6.91 19.09 10.40
CA ILE A 158 -6.17 17.92 10.87
C ILE A 158 -7.08 16.69 10.83
N LYS A 159 -8.27 16.78 11.41
CA LYS A 159 -9.24 15.68 11.45
C LYS A 159 -9.64 15.22 10.05
N ALA A 160 -9.94 16.16 9.15
CA ALA A 160 -10.27 15.83 7.76
C ALA A 160 -9.12 15.08 7.06
N ASN A 161 -7.88 15.56 7.21
CA ASN A 161 -6.72 14.91 6.59
C ASN A 161 -6.39 13.55 7.24
N VAL A 162 -6.62 13.37 8.55
CA VAL A 162 -6.49 12.06 9.22
C VAL A 162 -7.48 11.06 8.62
N THR A 163 -8.74 11.45 8.43
CA THR A 163 -9.75 10.60 7.78
C THR A 163 -9.32 10.17 6.38
N GLU A 164 -8.83 11.11 5.55
CA GLU A 164 -8.34 10.80 4.21
C GLU A 164 -7.11 9.89 4.22
N MET A 165 -6.17 10.11 5.15
CA MET A 165 -4.96 9.27 5.29
C MET A 165 -5.31 7.84 5.72
N LEU A 166 -6.25 7.68 6.67
CA LEU A 166 -6.71 6.36 7.11
C LEU A 166 -7.41 5.62 5.96
N ALA A 167 -8.37 6.27 5.30
CA ALA A 167 -9.11 5.65 4.19
C ALA A 167 -8.19 5.30 3.01
N GLY A 168 -7.24 6.17 2.66
CA GLY A 168 -6.28 5.94 1.59
C GLY A 168 -5.20 4.90 1.91
N GLY A 169 -5.00 4.57 3.18
CA GLY A 169 -3.91 3.69 3.64
C GLY A 169 -4.23 2.21 3.69
N VAL A 170 -5.51 1.80 3.58
CA VAL A 170 -5.91 0.39 3.78
C VAL A 170 -5.83 -0.42 2.49
N ASP A 171 -6.65 -0.10 1.48
CA ASP A 171 -6.77 -0.91 0.28
C ASP A 171 -5.57 -0.76 -0.68
N THR A 172 -4.79 0.32 -0.56
CA THR A 172 -3.74 0.65 -1.53
C THR A 172 -2.47 -0.19 -1.35
N THR A 173 -1.90 -0.23 -0.14
CA THR A 173 -0.69 -1.01 0.17
C THR A 173 -0.99 -2.50 0.23
N SER A 174 -2.13 -2.90 0.80
CA SER A 174 -2.57 -4.30 0.87
C SER A 174 -2.63 -4.96 -0.50
N MET A 175 -3.30 -4.34 -1.48
CA MET A 175 -3.39 -4.87 -2.85
C MET A 175 -2.04 -4.87 -3.56
N THR A 176 -1.23 -3.83 -3.38
CA THR A 176 0.12 -3.77 -3.98
C THR A 176 1.01 -4.88 -3.43
N LEU A 177 0.94 -5.16 -2.12
CA LEU A 177 1.65 -6.27 -1.48
C LEU A 177 1.16 -7.63 -1.98
N GLN A 178 -0.15 -7.81 -2.13
CA GLN A 178 -0.73 -9.05 -2.66
C GLN A 178 -0.21 -9.33 -4.07
N TRP A 179 -0.20 -8.33 -4.96
CA TRP A 179 0.38 -8.44 -6.29
C TRP A 179 1.88 -8.70 -6.26
N HIS A 180 2.61 -8.10 -5.32
CA HIS A 180 4.04 -8.36 -5.18
C HIS A 180 4.32 -9.82 -4.79
N LEU A 181 3.57 -10.36 -3.81
CA LEU A 181 3.65 -11.77 -3.42
C LEU A 181 3.30 -12.68 -4.60
N TYR A 182 2.27 -12.33 -5.38
CA TYR A 182 1.86 -13.05 -6.59
C TYR A 182 2.99 -13.09 -7.63
N GLU A 183 3.62 -11.96 -7.93
CA GLU A 183 4.70 -11.93 -8.93
C GLU A 183 5.96 -12.66 -8.46
N MET A 184 6.29 -12.61 -7.16
CA MET A 184 7.37 -13.42 -6.61
C MET A 184 7.07 -14.92 -6.73
N ALA A 185 5.83 -15.34 -6.45
CA ALA A 185 5.42 -16.73 -6.56
C ALA A 185 5.39 -17.24 -8.01
N ARG A 186 5.10 -16.37 -8.99
CA ARG A 186 5.21 -16.68 -10.43
C ARG A 186 6.65 -16.70 -10.93
N ASN A 187 7.53 -15.92 -10.32
CA ASN A 187 8.91 -15.73 -10.75
C ASN A 187 9.88 -16.12 -9.62
N LEU A 188 9.92 -17.42 -9.28
CA LEU A 188 10.71 -17.94 -8.15
C LEU A 188 12.19 -17.55 -8.22
N LYS A 189 12.77 -17.43 -9.42
CA LYS A 189 14.15 -16.93 -9.60
C LYS A 189 14.31 -15.49 -9.10
N VAL A 190 13.34 -14.61 -9.38
CA VAL A 190 13.33 -13.23 -8.90
C VAL A 190 13.14 -13.22 -7.39
N GLN A 191 12.26 -14.05 -6.85
CA GLN A 191 12.10 -14.21 -5.40
C GLN A 191 13.41 -14.61 -4.70
N ASP A 192 14.16 -15.55 -5.27
CA ASP A 192 15.46 -15.98 -4.74
C ASP A 192 16.50 -14.85 -4.80
N MET A 193 16.53 -14.06 -5.88
CA MET A 193 17.39 -12.87 -6.00
C MET A 193 17.06 -11.81 -4.93
N LEU A 194 15.75 -11.53 -4.73
CA LEU A 194 15.28 -10.59 -3.73
C LEU A 194 15.63 -11.05 -2.31
N ARG A 195 15.41 -12.34 -2.01
CA ARG A 195 15.80 -12.93 -0.73
C ARG A 195 17.30 -12.83 -0.48
N ALA A 196 18.11 -13.15 -1.49
CA ALA A 196 19.57 -13.07 -1.38
C ALA A 196 20.04 -11.63 -1.07
N GLU A 197 19.45 -10.62 -1.72
CA GLU A 197 19.72 -9.21 -1.44
C GLU A 197 19.35 -8.85 0.01
N VAL A 198 18.15 -9.21 0.45
CA VAL A 198 17.67 -8.91 1.82
C VAL A 198 18.56 -9.54 2.88
N LEU A 199 18.93 -10.82 2.72
CA LEU A 199 19.81 -11.51 3.67
C LEU A 199 21.21 -10.90 3.71
N ALA A 200 21.76 -10.50 2.56
CA ALA A 200 23.04 -9.80 2.50
C ALA A 200 22.97 -8.42 3.18
N ALA A 201 21.90 -7.65 2.92
CA ALA A 201 21.66 -6.37 3.55
C ALA A 201 21.54 -6.50 5.07
N ARG A 202 20.83 -7.52 5.58
CA ARG A 202 20.68 -7.76 7.03
C ARG A 202 22.02 -8.01 7.70
N ARG A 203 22.87 -8.85 7.09
CA ARG A 203 24.23 -9.13 7.58
C ARG A 203 25.10 -7.88 7.56
N GLN A 204 25.10 -7.14 6.46
CA GLN A 204 25.91 -5.92 6.31
C GLN A 204 25.48 -4.80 7.27
N ALA A 205 24.17 -4.67 7.52
CA ALA A 205 23.61 -3.69 8.44
C ALA A 205 23.67 -4.11 9.92
N GLN A 206 24.15 -5.32 10.23
CA GLN A 206 24.14 -5.89 11.59
C GLN A 206 22.75 -5.84 12.24
N GLY A 207 21.70 -6.05 11.45
CA GLY A 207 20.32 -6.00 11.94
C GLY A 207 19.61 -4.65 11.85
N ASP A 208 20.32 -3.52 11.69
CA ASP A 208 19.69 -2.19 11.71
C ASP A 208 18.81 -1.94 10.47
N MET A 209 17.50 -1.75 10.70
CA MET A 209 16.52 -1.56 9.63
C MET A 209 16.77 -0.28 8.81
N ALA A 210 17.21 0.81 9.46
CA ALA A 210 17.47 2.07 8.76
C ALA A 210 18.60 1.93 7.73
N THR A 211 19.67 1.23 8.10
CA THR A 211 20.80 0.90 7.23
C THR A 211 20.38 -0.10 6.15
N MET A 212 19.64 -1.16 6.48
CA MET A 212 19.15 -2.13 5.49
C MET A 212 18.36 -1.49 4.36
N LEU A 213 17.48 -0.53 4.67
CA LEU A 213 16.68 0.16 3.66
C LEU A 213 17.53 0.89 2.62
N GLN A 214 18.81 1.17 2.86
CA GLN A 214 19.72 1.73 1.85
C GLN A 214 20.43 0.66 1.01
N LEU A 215 20.39 -0.60 1.44
CA LEU A 215 21.13 -1.73 0.87
C LEU A 215 20.26 -2.70 0.06
N VAL A 216 18.99 -2.38 -0.15
CA VAL A 216 18.03 -3.24 -0.90
C VAL A 216 17.50 -2.59 -2.20
N PRO A 217 18.38 -2.19 -3.15
CA PRO A 217 17.96 -1.52 -4.37
C PRO A 217 17.09 -2.38 -5.29
N LEU A 218 17.31 -3.70 -5.38
CA LEU A 218 16.50 -4.61 -6.18
C LEU A 218 15.10 -4.77 -5.59
N LEU A 219 14.97 -4.84 -4.25
CA LEU A 219 13.66 -4.84 -3.60
C LEU A 219 12.88 -3.56 -3.89
N LYS A 220 13.51 -2.39 -3.76
CA LYS A 220 12.86 -1.12 -4.14
C LYS A 220 12.50 -1.05 -5.63
N ALA A 221 13.31 -1.64 -6.49
CA ALA A 221 13.03 -1.76 -7.91
C ALA A 221 11.83 -2.69 -8.17
N SER A 222 11.72 -3.77 -7.42
CA SER A 222 10.63 -4.74 -7.56
C SER A 222 9.27 -4.19 -7.15
N ILE A 223 9.20 -3.27 -6.17
CA ILE A 223 7.98 -2.52 -5.84
C ILE A 223 7.55 -1.62 -7.02
N LYS A 224 8.50 -0.97 -7.70
CA LYS A 224 8.19 -0.19 -8.92
C LYS A 224 7.69 -1.08 -10.04
N GLU A 225 8.27 -2.27 -10.18
CA GLU A 225 7.85 -3.25 -11.18
C GLU A 225 6.45 -3.79 -10.90
N THR A 226 6.11 -4.03 -9.63
CA THR A 226 4.74 -4.38 -9.24
C THR A 226 3.77 -3.27 -9.61
N LEU A 227 4.08 -2.01 -9.31
CA LEU A 227 3.22 -0.86 -9.65
C LEU A 227 3.16 -0.55 -11.16
N ARG A 228 4.12 -1.03 -11.96
CA ARG A 228 4.06 -0.94 -13.43
C ARG A 228 3.01 -1.89 -13.98
N LEU A 229 3.02 -3.15 -13.55
CA LEU A 229 2.07 -4.17 -13.99
C LEU A 229 0.69 -4.00 -13.37
N HIS A 230 0.65 -3.60 -12.10
CA HIS A 230 -0.52 -3.57 -11.23
C HIS A 230 -0.64 -2.20 -10.53
N PRO A 231 -0.79 -1.09 -11.30
CA PRO A 231 -0.96 0.21 -10.69
C PRO A 231 -2.28 0.28 -9.93
N ILE A 232 -2.29 0.87 -8.73
CA ILE A 232 -3.55 1.10 -7.99
C ILE A 232 -4.47 2.08 -8.73
N SER A 233 -3.88 3.08 -9.39
CA SER A 233 -4.60 4.08 -10.19
C SER A 233 -4.48 3.80 -11.68
N VAL A 234 -5.60 3.63 -12.36
CA VAL A 234 -5.64 3.35 -13.81
C VAL A 234 -5.04 4.49 -14.65
N THR A 235 -5.26 5.74 -14.23
CA THR A 235 -4.80 6.94 -14.93
C THR A 235 -4.24 7.98 -13.96
N LEU A 236 -3.31 8.82 -14.45
CA LEU A 236 -3.02 10.11 -13.82
C LEU A 236 -3.73 11.20 -14.60
N GLN A 237 -4.35 12.15 -13.91
CA GLN A 237 -5.13 13.20 -14.56
C GLN A 237 -4.73 14.62 -14.13
N ARG A 238 -4.77 15.56 -15.07
CA ARG A 238 -4.56 17.00 -14.82
C ARG A 238 -5.46 17.82 -15.73
N TYR A 239 -6.09 18.84 -15.17
CA TYR A 239 -6.65 19.94 -15.95
C TYR A 239 -5.51 20.88 -16.36
N LEU A 240 -5.45 21.21 -17.65
CA LEU A 240 -4.44 22.13 -18.17
C LEU A 240 -4.68 23.57 -17.68
N VAL A 241 -3.62 24.24 -17.23
CA VAL A 241 -3.68 25.67 -16.87
C VAL A 241 -3.57 26.54 -18.12
N ASN A 242 -2.69 26.16 -19.03
CA ASN A 242 -2.43 26.84 -20.30
C ASN A 242 -2.58 25.84 -21.45
N ASP A 243 -2.73 26.37 -22.67
CA ASP A 243 -2.73 25.59 -23.89
C ASP A 243 -1.42 24.78 -24.02
N LEU A 244 -1.51 23.57 -24.56
CA LEU A 244 -0.38 22.64 -24.69
C LEU A 244 -0.43 21.92 -26.04
N VAL A 245 0.70 21.82 -26.72
CA VAL A 245 0.83 20.99 -27.93
C VAL A 245 1.32 19.60 -27.54
N LEU A 246 0.55 18.55 -27.86
CA LEU A 246 0.96 17.15 -27.73
C LEU A 246 0.72 16.43 -29.07
N ARG A 247 1.74 15.73 -29.58
CA ARG A 247 1.66 15.00 -30.86
C ARG A 247 1.17 15.90 -32.02
N ASP A 248 1.66 17.14 -32.07
CA ASP A 248 1.27 18.18 -33.04
C ASP A 248 -0.20 18.65 -32.97
N TYR A 249 -0.94 18.28 -31.92
CA TYR A 249 -2.29 18.78 -31.64
C TYR A 249 -2.27 19.84 -30.54
N MET A 250 -2.93 20.97 -30.80
CA MET A 250 -3.20 21.98 -29.78
C MET A 250 -4.31 21.51 -28.85
N ILE A 251 -3.99 21.42 -27.55
CA ILE A 251 -4.93 21.06 -26.50
C ILE A 251 -5.22 22.33 -25.67
N PRO A 252 -6.46 22.84 -25.67
CA PRO A 252 -6.81 24.07 -24.96
C PRO A 252 -6.65 23.95 -23.44
N ALA A 253 -6.37 25.08 -22.78
CA ALA A 253 -6.48 25.23 -21.35
C ALA A 253 -7.84 24.72 -20.82
N LYS A 254 -7.86 24.24 -19.58
CA LYS A 254 -9.00 23.59 -18.91
C LYS A 254 -9.41 22.23 -19.49
N THR A 255 -8.72 21.71 -20.51
CA THR A 255 -8.92 20.32 -20.94
C THR A 255 -8.40 19.36 -19.86
N LEU A 256 -9.17 18.31 -19.56
CA LEU A 256 -8.72 17.20 -18.71
C LEU A 256 -7.86 16.24 -19.53
N VAL A 257 -6.58 16.14 -19.21
CA VAL A 257 -5.66 15.18 -19.84
C VAL A 257 -5.43 14.02 -18.89
N GLN A 258 -5.52 12.79 -19.40
CA GLN A 258 -5.27 11.56 -18.65
C GLN A 258 -4.11 10.77 -19.25
N VAL A 259 -3.14 10.39 -18.42
CA VAL A 259 -2.07 9.45 -18.76
C VAL A 259 -2.54 8.05 -18.36
N ALA A 260 -2.72 7.16 -19.33
CA ALA A 260 -3.16 5.78 -19.10
C ALA A 260 -2.03 4.90 -18.55
N ILE A 261 -1.89 4.84 -17.22
CA ILE A 261 -0.76 4.18 -16.54
C ILE A 261 -0.79 2.67 -16.73
N TYR A 262 -1.97 2.05 -16.59
CA TYR A 262 -2.11 0.61 -16.80
C TYR A 262 -1.71 0.21 -18.24
N ALA A 263 -2.22 0.95 -19.23
CA ALA A 263 -1.87 0.71 -20.64
C ALA A 263 -0.38 0.96 -20.91
N LEU A 264 0.19 2.05 -20.41
CA LEU A 264 1.63 2.34 -20.51
C LEU A 264 2.47 1.19 -19.93
N GLY A 265 2.08 0.65 -18.79
CA GLY A 265 2.78 -0.45 -18.12
C GLY A 265 2.86 -1.72 -18.96
N ARG A 266 1.86 -1.98 -19.82
CA ARG A 266 1.78 -3.18 -20.68
C ARG A 266 2.22 -2.96 -22.12
N GLU A 267 2.59 -1.74 -22.48
CA GLU A 267 2.89 -1.37 -23.87
C GLU A 267 4.33 -1.77 -24.28
N PRO A 268 4.51 -2.72 -25.23
CA PRO A 268 5.82 -3.26 -25.60
C PRO A 268 6.76 -2.24 -26.26
N THR A 269 6.22 -1.17 -26.85
CA THR A 269 7.05 -0.09 -27.39
C THR A 269 7.72 0.75 -26.30
N PHE A 270 7.17 0.76 -25.08
CA PHE A 270 7.76 1.44 -23.93
C PHE A 270 8.51 0.48 -23.02
N PHE A 271 8.04 -0.75 -22.80
CA PHE A 271 8.73 -1.73 -21.97
C PHE A 271 9.10 -2.97 -22.77
N PHE A 272 10.39 -3.32 -22.78
CA PHE A 272 10.83 -4.61 -23.29
C PHE A 272 10.21 -5.74 -22.45
N ASP A 273 9.59 -6.69 -23.14
CA ASP A 273 8.86 -7.83 -22.57
C ASP A 273 7.94 -7.40 -21.42
N PRO A 274 6.86 -6.66 -21.74
CA PRO A 274 6.10 -5.92 -20.73
C PRO A 274 5.34 -6.84 -19.76
N GLU A 275 5.00 -8.06 -20.14
CA GLU A 275 4.31 -9.00 -19.25
C GLU A 275 5.26 -9.71 -18.26
N ASN A 276 6.58 -9.63 -18.51
CA ASN A 276 7.58 -10.22 -17.63
C ASN A 276 7.85 -9.31 -16.41
N PHE A 277 7.86 -9.92 -15.23
CA PHE A 277 8.20 -9.26 -13.97
C PHE A 277 9.73 -9.22 -13.81
N ASP A 278 10.34 -8.09 -14.19
CA ASP A 278 11.79 -7.91 -14.13
C ASP A 278 12.16 -6.63 -13.35
N PRO A 279 12.49 -6.75 -12.05
CA PRO A 279 12.95 -5.62 -11.26
C PRO A 279 14.24 -4.97 -11.80
N THR A 280 15.09 -5.71 -12.52
CA THR A 280 16.39 -5.20 -12.97
C THR A 280 16.27 -4.06 -14.00
N ARG A 281 15.12 -3.96 -14.69
CA ARG A 281 14.85 -2.85 -15.63
C ARG A 281 15.00 -1.48 -14.99
N TRP A 282 14.66 -1.36 -13.70
CA TRP A 282 14.72 -0.10 -12.96
C TRP A 282 16.13 0.23 -12.46
N LEU A 283 17.06 -0.70 -12.60
CA LEU A 283 18.48 -0.54 -12.29
C LEU A 283 19.33 -0.32 -13.55
N SER A 284 18.70 -0.26 -14.73
CA SER A 284 19.39 0.00 -16.00
C SER A 284 20.22 1.29 -15.93
N LYS A 285 21.43 1.22 -16.50
CA LYS A 285 22.29 2.40 -16.70
C LYS A 285 21.73 3.34 -17.76
N ASP A 286 20.96 2.81 -18.72
CA ASP A 286 20.27 3.62 -19.71
C ASP A 286 19.06 4.32 -19.08
N LYS A 287 19.13 5.65 -18.99
CA LYS A 287 18.07 6.48 -18.41
C LYS A 287 16.80 6.51 -19.26
N ASN A 288 16.90 6.22 -20.57
CA ASN A 288 15.74 6.16 -21.45
C ASN A 288 14.79 5.00 -21.09
N VAL A 289 15.35 3.90 -20.55
CA VAL A 289 14.58 2.73 -20.07
C VAL A 289 13.65 3.07 -18.90
N THR A 290 13.88 4.17 -18.19
CA THR A 290 13.09 4.54 -16.99
C THR A 290 12.48 5.94 -17.05
N TYR A 291 12.73 6.70 -18.13
CA TYR A 291 12.30 8.08 -18.29
C TYR A 291 10.77 8.20 -18.20
N PHE A 292 10.27 8.90 -17.18
CA PHE A 292 8.83 9.09 -16.91
C PHE A 292 8.00 7.79 -16.85
N ARG A 293 8.60 6.69 -16.41
CA ARG A 293 7.92 5.38 -16.30
C ARG A 293 7.51 5.01 -14.87
N ASN A 294 8.18 5.55 -13.86
CA ASN A 294 7.82 5.32 -12.46
C ASN A 294 6.70 6.28 -12.01
N LEU A 295 5.46 5.94 -12.37
CA LEU A 295 4.29 6.82 -12.22
C LEU A 295 3.24 6.31 -11.23
N GLY A 296 3.47 5.16 -10.57
CA GLY A 296 2.48 4.52 -9.67
C GLY A 296 2.01 5.41 -8.50
N PHE A 297 2.84 6.37 -8.08
CA PHE A 297 2.50 7.34 -7.02
C PHE A 297 2.18 8.75 -7.56
N GLY A 298 2.01 8.90 -8.88
CA GLY A 298 1.86 10.21 -9.51
C GLY A 298 3.18 10.99 -9.63
N TRP A 299 3.06 12.31 -9.85
CA TRP A 299 4.20 13.18 -10.08
C TRP A 299 3.96 14.61 -9.56
N GLY A 300 5.06 15.26 -9.18
CA GLY A 300 5.10 16.67 -8.78
C GLY A 300 4.55 16.93 -7.38
N VAL A 301 4.18 18.18 -7.12
CA VAL A 301 3.74 18.65 -5.78
C VAL A 301 2.45 18.00 -5.28
N ARG A 302 1.64 17.44 -6.19
CA ARG A 302 0.39 16.71 -5.88
C ARG A 302 0.52 15.22 -6.22
N GLN A 303 1.72 14.67 -6.11
CA GLN A 303 1.91 13.22 -6.04
C GLN A 303 1.26 12.66 -4.75
N CYS A 304 1.16 11.34 -4.64
CA CYS A 304 0.59 10.68 -3.47
C CYS A 304 1.22 11.20 -2.16
N LEU A 305 0.38 11.73 -1.27
CA LEU A 305 0.80 12.24 0.04
C LEU A 305 1.39 11.11 0.91
N GLY A 306 0.75 9.93 0.86
CA GLY A 306 1.15 8.72 1.58
C GLY A 306 2.36 7.98 1.00
N ARG A 307 2.95 8.44 -0.11
CA ARG A 307 4.02 7.73 -0.83
C ARG A 307 5.14 7.21 0.07
N ARG A 308 5.61 8.01 1.03
CA ARG A 308 6.71 7.60 1.92
C ARG A 308 6.28 6.59 2.98
N ILE A 309 5.04 6.66 3.46
CA ILE A 309 4.49 5.62 4.34
C ILE A 309 4.41 4.31 3.56
N ALA A 310 3.78 4.33 2.38
CA ALA A 310 3.60 3.15 1.54
C ALA A 310 4.92 2.51 1.10
N GLU A 311 5.89 3.30 0.61
CA GLU A 311 7.21 2.78 0.21
C GLU A 311 7.94 2.12 1.40
N LEU A 312 7.90 2.72 2.60
CA LEU A 312 8.51 2.15 3.81
C LEU A 312 7.77 0.90 4.28
N GLU A 313 6.45 0.96 4.42
CA GLU A 313 5.58 -0.13 4.84
C GLU A 313 5.79 -1.37 3.96
N MET A 314 5.69 -1.20 2.64
CA MET A 314 5.86 -2.32 1.72
C MET A 314 7.28 -2.88 1.73
N THR A 315 8.31 -2.02 1.77
CA THR A 315 9.70 -2.50 1.79
C THR A 315 10.00 -3.28 3.07
N ILE A 316 9.56 -2.77 4.24
CA ILE A 316 9.78 -3.40 5.54
C ILE A 316 9.00 -4.71 5.66
N PHE A 317 7.74 -4.72 5.19
CA PHE A 317 6.94 -5.94 5.11
C PHE A 317 7.63 -7.02 4.29
N LEU A 318 8.09 -6.66 3.08
CA LEU A 318 8.73 -7.62 2.18
C LEU A 318 10.09 -8.10 2.69
N ILE A 319 10.86 -7.26 3.39
CA ILE A 319 12.08 -7.70 4.11
C ILE A 319 11.72 -8.82 5.10
N ASN A 320 10.75 -8.56 5.99
CA ASN A 320 10.32 -9.51 7.00
C ASN A 320 9.77 -10.82 6.37
N MET A 321 8.98 -10.71 5.31
CA MET A 321 8.42 -11.86 4.61
C MET A 321 9.48 -12.70 3.91
N LEU A 322 10.44 -12.08 3.20
CA LEU A 322 11.51 -12.79 2.48
C LEU A 322 12.50 -13.48 3.42
N GLU A 323 12.72 -12.91 4.62
CA GLU A 323 13.55 -13.52 5.66
C GLU A 323 12.92 -14.78 6.27
N ASN A 324 11.59 -14.88 6.25
CA ASN A 324 10.86 -15.92 6.98
C ASN A 324 10.20 -16.97 6.09
N PHE A 325 9.83 -16.63 4.84
CA PHE A 325 9.00 -17.51 4.03
C PHE A 325 9.45 -17.61 2.57
N ARG A 326 9.28 -18.80 2.02
CA ARG A 326 9.09 -19.01 0.58
C ARG A 326 7.59 -18.98 0.29
N VAL A 327 7.19 -18.13 -0.63
CA VAL A 327 5.80 -17.99 -1.10
C VAL A 327 5.64 -18.62 -2.49
N GLU A 328 4.59 -19.41 -2.64
CA GLU A 328 4.21 -20.11 -3.88
C GLU A 328 2.71 -19.91 -4.13
N ILE A 329 2.24 -20.26 -5.32
CA ILE A 329 0.81 -20.32 -5.67
C ILE A 329 0.49 -21.71 -6.22
N GLN A 330 -0.63 -22.31 -5.79
CA GLN A 330 -0.98 -23.70 -6.15
C GLN A 330 -1.24 -23.88 -7.65
N HIS A 331 -1.79 -22.85 -8.29
CA HIS A 331 -2.06 -22.84 -9.72
C HIS A 331 -1.41 -21.62 -10.34
N LEU A 332 -0.49 -21.84 -11.28
CA LEU A 332 0.11 -20.79 -12.13
C LEU A 332 -0.91 -20.27 -13.18
N SER A 333 -2.19 -20.18 -12.83
CA SER A 333 -3.18 -19.53 -13.69
C SER A 333 -2.99 -18.02 -13.61
N ASP A 334 -3.05 -17.34 -14.75
CA ASP A 334 -3.04 -15.89 -14.75
C ASP A 334 -4.27 -15.34 -14.00
N VAL A 335 -4.02 -14.28 -13.24
CA VAL A 335 -5.04 -13.54 -12.49
C VAL A 335 -5.16 -12.18 -13.16
N GLY A 336 -6.31 -11.91 -13.78
CA GLY A 336 -6.59 -10.63 -14.40
C GLY A 336 -6.83 -9.51 -13.39
N THR A 337 -7.15 -8.33 -13.92
CA THR A 337 -7.39 -7.11 -13.14
C THR A 337 -8.85 -6.66 -13.29
N THR A 338 -9.51 -6.33 -12.17
CA THR A 338 -10.82 -5.67 -12.15
C THR A 338 -10.70 -4.23 -11.67
N PHE A 339 -11.59 -3.35 -12.16
CA PHE A 339 -11.66 -1.95 -11.77
C PHE A 339 -12.79 -1.73 -10.76
N ASN A 340 -12.41 -1.57 -9.49
CA ASN A 340 -13.29 -1.23 -8.37
C ASN A 340 -12.97 0.19 -7.86
N LEU A 341 -12.88 1.17 -8.77
CA LEU A 341 -12.30 2.51 -8.56
C LEU A 341 -10.77 2.50 -8.39
N ILE A 342 -10.27 1.59 -7.55
CA ILE A 342 -8.89 1.11 -7.57
C ILE A 342 -8.80 -0.19 -8.40
N LEU A 343 -7.63 -0.48 -8.95
CA LEU A 343 -7.39 -1.74 -9.65
C LEU A 343 -7.04 -2.86 -8.66
N MET A 344 -7.68 -4.01 -8.80
CA MET A 344 -7.57 -5.16 -7.90
C MET A 344 -7.50 -6.48 -8.69
N PRO A 345 -7.07 -7.60 -8.06
CA PRO A 345 -7.23 -8.93 -8.65
C PRO A 345 -8.69 -9.22 -9.04
N GLU A 346 -8.91 -9.80 -10.22
CA GLU A 346 -10.27 -10.17 -10.67
C GLU A 346 -10.88 -11.33 -9.87
N LYS A 347 -10.04 -12.14 -9.22
CA LYS A 347 -10.39 -13.32 -8.44
C LYS A 347 -9.42 -13.49 -7.26
N PRO A 348 -9.81 -14.22 -6.20
CA PRO A 348 -8.94 -14.56 -5.06
C PRO A 348 -7.59 -15.14 -5.47
N ILE A 349 -6.54 -14.80 -4.72
CA ILE A 349 -5.19 -15.36 -4.89
C ILE A 349 -4.85 -16.17 -3.64
N SER A 350 -4.83 -17.49 -3.78
CA SER A 350 -4.41 -18.39 -2.70
C SER A 350 -2.92 -18.65 -2.78
N PHE A 351 -2.21 -18.34 -1.69
CA PHE A 351 -0.78 -18.55 -1.55
C PHE A 351 -0.49 -19.79 -0.72
N THR A 352 0.70 -20.37 -0.90
CA THR A 352 1.30 -21.34 0.01
C THR A 352 2.59 -20.75 0.59
N PHE A 353 2.68 -20.69 1.92
CA PHE A 353 3.82 -20.19 2.66
C PHE A 353 4.58 -21.35 3.33
N TRP A 354 5.87 -21.44 3.03
CA TRP A 354 6.81 -22.39 3.63
C TRP A 354 7.81 -21.62 4.50
N PRO A 355 8.07 -22.03 5.74
CA PRO A 355 9.16 -21.45 6.54
C PRO A 355 10.49 -21.56 5.79
N PHE A 356 11.23 -20.45 5.72
CA PHE A 356 12.57 -20.41 5.17
C PHE A 356 13.59 -20.51 6.30
N ASN A 357 14.35 -21.60 6.34
CA ASN A 357 15.42 -21.81 7.33
C ASN A 357 16.77 -21.38 6.75
N GLN A 358 17.49 -20.48 7.44
CA GLN A 358 18.84 -20.05 7.03
C GLN A 358 19.90 -21.17 7.13
N GLU A 359 19.69 -22.16 7.99
CA GLU A 359 20.68 -23.20 8.33
C GLU A 359 20.94 -24.22 7.20
N ALA A 360 20.03 -24.38 6.23
CA ALA A 360 20.18 -25.36 5.15
C ALA A 360 21.11 -24.92 4.01
N THR A 361 21.56 -23.66 4.01
CA THR A 361 22.37 -23.05 2.93
C THR A 361 23.85 -22.84 3.28
N GLN A 362 24.30 -23.35 4.44
CA GLN A 362 25.71 -23.29 4.88
C GLN A 362 26.41 -24.66 4.88
N GLN A 363 25.84 -25.69 4.25
CA GLN A 363 26.51 -26.97 3.99
C GLN A 363 26.98 -27.09 2.55
#